data_AF-A0A6P8PUE3-F1
#
_entry.id   AF-A0A6P8PUE3-F1
#
_cell.length_a   1.000
_cell.length_b   1.000
_cell.length_c   1.000
_cell.angle_alpha   90.00
_cell.angle_beta   90.00
_cell.angle_gamma   90.00
#
_symmetry.space_group_name_H-M   'P 1'
#
loop_
_entity.id
_entity.type
_entity.pdbx_description
1 polymer ?
#
loop_
_entity_poly.entity_id
_entity_poly.type
_entity_poly.pdbx_seq_one_letter_code
_entity_poly.pdbx_strand_id
1 'polypeptide(L)'
;MGKSLLMTYVLWALGGPFGLHHIYLGRDSHALLWMLTFGGFGISWIWEFWYIPGFVAQVNRCQDGKVQPKESEPTISAVRFFGQMSVGIYFGIVAVIGLSFLSSFYIVALPLAIGLGVHLVANVGEQTSDLKNTLLAAFLTAPIFYGRAIAMLPISITTSMTSQQNRRYKPPSRDCEPLSLRLYRLGLAYLTFSAPVAYSIIYNTTATITYMAEGIGSLLDWLSIFPSISRLLESILLLPYHIWKVVTGGVGLGATYFREWEKIYEFVNSFQSEKQAMAYKDPQLFSGP
;
A
#
# COMPACT_ATOMS: atom_id res chain seq x y z
N MET A 1 6.52 -6.62 -32.44
CA MET A 1 5.50 -7.68 -32.25
C MET A 1 4.56 -7.26 -31.15
N GLY A 2 3.26 -7.23 -31.45
CA GLY A 2 2.20 -6.93 -30.48
C GLY A 2 2.21 -7.90 -29.30
N LYS A 3 1.76 -7.43 -28.13
CA LYS A 3 1.57 -8.26 -26.94
C LYS A 3 0.31 -9.11 -27.11
N SER A 4 0.41 -10.38 -26.69
CA SER A 4 -0.69 -11.34 -26.76
C SER A 4 -1.58 -11.26 -25.52
N LEU A 5 -2.90 -11.19 -25.75
CA LEU A 5 -3.91 -11.26 -24.70
C LEU A 5 -3.83 -12.57 -23.91
N LEU A 6 -3.72 -13.70 -24.62
CA LEU A 6 -3.67 -15.02 -24.01
C LEU A 6 -2.44 -15.16 -23.10
N MET A 7 -1.27 -14.73 -23.56
CA MET A 7 -0.06 -14.77 -22.75
C MET A 7 -0.19 -13.89 -21.49
N THR A 8 -0.87 -12.74 -21.62
CA THR A 8 -1.10 -11.84 -20.49
C THR A 8 -1.99 -12.48 -19.43
N TYR A 9 -3.05 -13.19 -19.84
CA TYR A 9 -3.91 -13.95 -18.91
C TYR A 9 -3.20 -15.14 -18.26
N VAL A 10 -2.35 -15.86 -18.99
CA VAL A 10 -1.56 -16.95 -18.42
C VAL A 10 -0.62 -16.42 -17.32
N LEU A 11 0.06 -15.30 -17.58
CA LEU A 11 0.93 -14.66 -16.59
C LEU A 11 0.15 -14.10 -15.40
N TRP A 12 -1.06 -13.59 -15.62
CA TRP A 12 -1.96 -13.16 -14.57
C TRP A 12 -2.42 -14.34 -13.69
N ALA A 13 -2.73 -15.50 -14.26
CA ALA A 13 -3.16 -16.66 -13.49
C ALA A 13 -2.00 -17.27 -12.67
N LEU A 14 -0.81 -17.35 -13.24
CA LEU A 14 0.36 -18.00 -12.60
C LEU A 14 1.08 -17.09 -11.60
N GLY A 15 1.09 -15.77 -11.84
CA GLY A 15 1.82 -14.82 -11.00
C GLY A 15 1.18 -13.44 -10.95
N GLY A 16 -0.15 -13.40 -11.04
CA GLY A 16 -0.95 -12.18 -10.92
C GLY A 16 -0.63 -11.40 -9.67
N PRO A 17 -0.67 -11.98 -8.45
CA PRO A 17 -0.31 -11.28 -7.22
C PRO A 17 1.11 -10.71 -7.21
N PHE A 18 2.03 -11.30 -7.98
CA PHE A 18 3.41 -10.83 -8.14
C PHE A 18 3.61 -9.87 -9.32
N GLY A 19 2.55 -9.56 -10.09
CA GLY A 19 2.61 -8.58 -11.17
C GLY A 19 3.34 -9.04 -12.44
N LEU A 20 3.47 -10.35 -12.69
CA LEU A 20 4.19 -10.87 -13.87
C LEU A 20 3.61 -10.37 -15.20
N HIS A 21 2.28 -10.28 -15.29
CA HIS A 21 1.61 -9.74 -16.48
C HIS A 21 1.94 -8.26 -16.72
N HIS A 22 2.17 -7.47 -15.67
CA HIS A 22 2.61 -6.07 -15.80
C HIS A 22 4.03 -5.96 -16.32
N ILE A 23 4.93 -6.86 -15.90
CA ILE A 23 6.30 -6.93 -16.44
C ILE A 23 6.24 -7.24 -17.94
N TYR A 24 5.41 -8.19 -18.35
CA TYR A 24 5.21 -8.53 -19.77
C TYR A 24 4.68 -7.35 -20.59
N LEU A 25 3.76 -6.58 -20.02
CA LEU A 25 3.15 -5.41 -20.66
C LEU A 25 4.03 -4.15 -20.65
N GLY A 26 5.20 -4.15 -19.99
CA GLY A 26 6.04 -2.95 -19.93
C GLY A 26 5.70 -1.99 -18.78
N ARG A 27 4.85 -2.40 -17.83
CA ARG A 27 4.28 -1.54 -16.79
C ARG A 27 5.01 -1.74 -15.45
N ASP A 28 6.29 -1.40 -15.41
CA ASP A 28 7.18 -1.74 -14.28
C ASP A 28 6.73 -1.16 -12.93
N SER A 29 6.29 0.10 -12.89
CA SER A 29 5.77 0.69 -11.63
C SER A 29 4.54 -0.05 -11.11
N HIS A 30 3.72 -0.58 -12.03
CA HIS A 30 2.51 -1.34 -11.67
C HIS A 30 2.89 -2.74 -11.17
N ALA A 31 3.86 -3.39 -11.83
CA ALA A 31 4.44 -4.64 -11.36
C ALA A 31 5.03 -4.50 -9.96
N LEU A 32 5.85 -3.46 -9.73
CA LEU A 32 6.44 -3.20 -8.42
C LEU A 32 5.35 -2.98 -7.36
N LEU A 33 4.33 -2.17 -7.66
CA LEU A 33 3.21 -2.00 -6.74
C LEU A 33 2.55 -3.33 -6.37
N TRP A 34 2.32 -4.21 -7.33
CA TRP A 34 1.74 -5.53 -7.09
C TRP A 34 2.65 -6.41 -6.24
N MET A 35 3.95 -6.47 -6.55
CA MET A 35 4.94 -7.23 -5.76
C MET A 35 5.00 -6.77 -4.31
N LEU A 36 4.92 -5.45 -4.08
CA LEU A 36 5.04 -4.86 -2.74
C LEU A 36 3.74 -4.94 -1.93
N THR A 37 2.58 -5.07 -2.58
CA THR A 37 1.25 -5.10 -1.93
C THR A 37 0.56 -6.45 -2.05
N PHE A 38 1.24 -7.48 -2.58
CA PHE A 38 0.70 -8.81 -2.86
C PHE A 38 -0.58 -8.76 -3.71
N GLY A 39 -0.51 -8.08 -4.86
CA GLY A 39 -1.63 -7.97 -5.80
C GLY A 39 -2.64 -6.87 -5.45
N GLY A 40 -2.16 -5.74 -4.92
CA GLY A 40 -2.99 -4.62 -4.50
C GLY A 40 -3.88 -4.98 -3.31
N PHE A 41 -3.23 -5.45 -2.23
CA PHE A 41 -3.87 -5.93 -1.01
C PHE A 41 -4.71 -7.20 -1.21
N GLY A 42 -4.27 -8.09 -2.10
CA GLY A 42 -4.86 -9.42 -2.31
C GLY A 42 -6.19 -9.47 -3.08
N ILE A 43 -6.93 -8.37 -3.19
CA ILE A 43 -8.24 -8.33 -3.88
C ILE A 43 -8.12 -7.68 -5.27
N SER A 44 -7.24 -6.70 -5.42
CA SER A 44 -7.16 -5.90 -6.65
C SER A 44 -6.73 -6.71 -7.87
N TRP A 45 -5.96 -7.80 -7.69
CA TRP A 45 -5.56 -8.67 -8.80
C TRP A 45 -6.75 -9.41 -9.44
N ILE A 46 -7.83 -9.70 -8.69
CA ILE A 46 -9.05 -10.31 -9.24
C ILE A 46 -9.80 -9.27 -10.08
N TRP A 47 -9.94 -8.05 -9.54
CA TRP A 47 -10.63 -6.95 -10.22
C TRP A 47 -9.94 -6.56 -11.52
N GLU A 48 -8.63 -6.78 -11.59
CA GLU A 48 -7.82 -6.51 -12.76
C GLU A 48 -8.15 -7.36 -13.99
N PHE A 49 -8.81 -8.51 -13.81
CA PHE A 49 -9.25 -9.38 -14.91
C PHE A 49 -9.99 -8.60 -16.00
N TRP A 50 -10.88 -7.68 -15.63
CA TRP A 50 -11.66 -6.88 -16.58
C TRP A 50 -10.85 -5.77 -17.28
N TYR A 51 -9.70 -5.38 -16.74
CA TYR A 51 -8.87 -4.29 -17.28
C TYR A 51 -7.76 -4.79 -18.22
N ILE A 52 -7.40 -6.07 -18.16
CA ILE A 52 -6.37 -6.68 -19.02
C ILE A 52 -6.58 -6.40 -20.52
N PRO A 53 -7.79 -6.52 -21.09
CA PRO A 53 -8.01 -6.23 -22.50
C PRO A 53 -7.65 -4.78 -22.88
N GLY A 54 -7.97 -3.84 -22.00
CA GLY A 54 -7.64 -2.43 -22.16
C GLY A 54 -6.13 -2.17 -22.15
N PHE A 55 -5.39 -2.86 -21.26
CA PHE A 55 -3.94 -2.72 -21.19
C PHE A 55 -3.22 -3.26 -22.42
N VAL A 56 -3.63 -4.42 -22.94
CA VAL A 56 -3.03 -4.98 -24.16
C VAL A 56 -3.32 -4.09 -25.37
N ALA A 57 -4.57 -3.63 -25.52
CA ALA A 57 -4.94 -2.71 -26.59
C ALA A 57 -4.16 -1.39 -26.52
N GLN A 58 -3.89 -0.89 -25.31
CA GLN A 58 -3.06 0.29 -25.10
C GLN A 58 -1.61 0.07 -25.55
N VAL A 59 -0.95 -0.99 -25.08
CA VAL A 59 0.44 -1.29 -25.43
C VAL A 59 0.62 -1.50 -26.93
N ASN A 60 -0.31 -2.21 -27.57
CA ASN A 60 -0.26 -2.45 -29.01
C ASN A 60 -0.45 -1.15 -29.82
N ARG A 61 -1.32 -0.23 -29.38
CA ARG A 61 -1.47 1.10 -30.02
C ARG A 61 -0.20 1.95 -29.91
N CYS A 62 0.51 1.87 -28.78
CA CYS A 62 1.78 2.58 -28.60
C CYS A 62 2.88 2.04 -29.52
N GLN A 63 2.93 0.72 -29.72
CA GLN A 63 3.89 0.09 -30.63
C GLN A 63 3.66 0.46 -32.10
N ASP A 64 2.41 0.65 -32.51
CA ASP A 64 2.05 1.07 -33.87
C ASP A 64 2.35 2.55 -34.16
N GLY A 65 2.91 3.31 -33.20
CA GLY A 65 3.26 4.73 -33.38
C GLY A 65 2.04 5.66 -33.50
N LYS A 66 0.83 5.18 -33.21
CA LYS A 66 -0.43 5.93 -33.37
C LYS A 66 -0.75 6.87 -32.21
N VAL A 67 0.19 7.13 -31.30
CA VAL A 67 -0.06 7.90 -30.08
C VAL A 67 0.39 9.33 -30.26
N GLN A 68 -0.57 10.24 -30.35
CA GLN A 68 -0.30 11.67 -30.27
C GLN A 68 0.07 12.05 -28.83
N PRO A 69 1.04 12.97 -28.62
CA PRO A 69 1.33 13.54 -27.32
C PRO A 69 0.06 14.15 -26.72
N LYS A 70 -0.36 13.68 -25.53
CA LYS A 70 -1.44 14.34 -24.80
C LYS A 70 -0.87 15.56 -24.10
N GLU A 71 -1.12 16.74 -24.67
CA GLU A 71 -0.67 18.02 -24.12
C GLU A 71 -1.50 18.48 -22.91
N SER A 72 -2.75 18.03 -22.79
CA SER A 72 -3.61 18.37 -21.65
C SER A 72 -3.17 17.64 -20.38
N GLU A 73 -3.32 18.26 -19.20
CA GLU A 73 -3.17 17.56 -17.92
C GLU A 73 -4.15 16.37 -17.79
N PRO A 74 -3.76 15.28 -17.12
CA PRO A 74 -4.70 14.20 -16.84
C PRO A 74 -5.85 14.66 -15.95
N THR A 75 -6.98 13.94 -15.94
CA THR A 75 -8.09 14.24 -15.04
C THR A 75 -7.74 13.85 -13.60
N ILE A 76 -8.24 14.62 -12.62
CA ILE A 76 -8.15 14.25 -11.21
C ILE A 76 -8.99 12.99 -10.99
N SER A 77 -8.42 12.00 -10.31
CA SER A 77 -9.09 10.72 -10.07
C SER A 77 -9.14 10.44 -8.58
N ALA A 78 -10.36 10.37 -8.04
CA ALA A 78 -10.59 9.98 -6.65
C ALA A 78 -9.98 8.60 -6.35
N VAL A 79 -10.10 7.65 -7.28
CA VAL A 79 -9.51 6.30 -7.14
C VAL A 79 -7.99 6.38 -6.98
N ARG A 80 -7.31 7.24 -7.76
CA ARG A 80 -5.86 7.44 -7.60
C ARG A 80 -5.52 8.12 -6.30
N PHE A 81 -6.27 9.14 -5.90
CA PHE A 81 -6.06 9.84 -4.64
C PHE A 81 -6.17 8.88 -3.44
N PHE A 82 -7.25 8.09 -3.36
CA PHE A 82 -7.43 7.14 -2.28
C PHE A 82 -6.43 5.97 -2.35
N GLY A 83 -6.08 5.52 -3.56
CA GLY A 83 -5.01 4.53 -3.75
C GLY A 83 -3.65 5.05 -3.27
N GLN A 84 -3.30 6.28 -3.60
CA GLN A 84 -2.09 6.97 -3.13
C GLN A 84 -2.06 7.08 -1.62
N MET A 85 -3.16 7.53 -1.02
CA MET A 85 -3.28 7.63 0.43
C MET A 85 -3.12 6.27 1.10
N SER A 86 -3.81 5.25 0.60
CA SER A 86 -3.75 3.89 1.17
C SER A 86 -2.35 3.27 1.08
N VAL A 87 -1.70 3.40 -0.08
CA VAL A 87 -0.34 2.86 -0.28
C VAL A 87 0.71 3.68 0.47
N GLY A 88 0.53 5.00 0.59
CA GLY A 88 1.39 5.85 1.42
C GLY A 88 1.37 5.43 2.88
N ILE A 89 0.19 5.22 3.45
CA ILE A 89 0.01 4.69 4.81
C ILE A 89 0.65 3.31 4.95
N TYR A 90 0.40 2.41 4.00
CA TYR A 90 1.00 1.07 3.99
C TYR A 90 2.53 1.13 4.03
N PHE A 91 3.15 1.97 3.19
CA PHE A 91 4.61 2.16 3.21
C PHE A 91 5.10 2.75 4.54
N GLY A 92 4.32 3.65 5.14
CA GLY A 92 4.59 4.17 6.48
C GLY A 92 4.63 3.06 7.55
N ILE A 93 3.62 2.19 7.59
CA ILE A 93 3.56 1.05 8.51
C ILE A 93 4.75 0.11 8.29
N VAL A 94 5.02 -0.24 7.03
CA VAL A 94 6.15 -1.09 6.67
C VAL A 94 7.48 -0.46 7.10
N ALA A 95 7.63 0.85 7.00
CA ALA A 95 8.80 1.55 7.47
C ALA A 95 8.92 1.53 9.01
N VAL A 96 7.82 1.65 9.76
CA VAL A 96 7.89 1.47 11.23
C VAL A 96 8.36 0.06 11.58
N ILE A 97 7.87 -0.95 10.87
CA ILE A 97 8.30 -2.34 11.09
C ILE A 97 9.79 -2.52 10.75
N GLY A 98 10.19 -2.07 9.56
CA GLY A 98 11.49 -2.37 8.98
C GLY A 98 12.62 -1.40 9.34
N LEU A 99 12.31 -0.18 9.80
CA LEU A 99 13.28 0.92 9.89
C LEU A 99 13.18 1.75 11.18
N SER A 100 12.30 1.40 12.13
CA SER A 100 12.14 2.13 13.40
C SER A 100 13.40 2.18 14.26
N PHE A 101 14.36 1.27 14.04
CA PHE A 101 15.65 1.27 14.73
C PHE A 101 16.54 2.46 14.36
N LEU A 102 16.22 3.21 13.29
CA LEU A 102 16.99 4.39 12.89
C LEU A 102 16.69 5.57 13.83
N SER A 103 17.73 6.23 14.33
CA SER A 103 17.60 7.39 15.23
C SER A 103 16.80 8.55 14.62
N SER A 104 16.93 8.75 13.31
CA SER A 104 16.21 9.80 12.56
C SER A 104 14.97 9.28 11.83
N PHE A 105 14.37 8.18 12.31
CA PHE A 105 13.26 7.50 11.63
C PHE A 105 12.09 8.45 11.30
N TYR A 106 11.55 9.16 12.29
CA TYR A 106 10.36 10.01 12.11
C TYR A 106 10.59 11.23 11.21
N ILE A 107 11.83 11.71 11.09
CA ILE A 107 12.19 12.89 10.29
C ILE A 107 12.57 12.50 8.87
N VAL A 108 13.18 11.33 8.69
CA VAL A 108 13.78 10.92 7.40
C VAL A 108 13.08 9.70 6.82
N ALA A 109 13.16 8.56 7.50
CA ALA A 109 12.72 7.28 6.93
C ALA A 109 11.20 7.24 6.74
N LEU A 110 10.42 7.74 7.70
CA LEU A 110 8.96 7.75 7.65
C LEU A 110 8.41 8.60 6.48
N PRO A 111 8.72 9.90 6.34
CA PRO A 111 8.23 10.70 5.21
C PRO A 111 8.77 10.22 3.87
N LEU A 112 10.02 9.71 3.83
CA LEU A 112 10.57 9.12 2.61
C LEU A 112 9.75 7.91 2.17
N ALA A 113 9.45 6.99 3.08
CA ALA A 113 8.66 5.79 2.77
C ALA A 113 7.25 6.15 2.29
N ILE A 114 6.54 7.02 3.01
CA ILE A 114 5.19 7.47 2.63
C ILE A 114 5.21 8.16 1.27
N GLY A 115 6.18 9.06 1.04
CA GLY A 115 6.34 9.78 -0.22
C GLY A 115 6.64 8.87 -1.41
N LEU A 116 7.50 7.86 -1.23
CA LEU A 116 7.79 6.86 -2.24
C LEU A 116 6.55 5.97 -2.53
N GLY A 117 5.79 5.59 -1.51
CA GLY A 117 4.54 4.84 -1.69
C GLY A 117 3.49 5.62 -2.50
N VAL A 118 3.28 6.89 -2.17
CA VAL A 118 2.37 7.78 -2.92
C VAL A 118 2.85 7.95 -4.37
N HIS A 119 4.14 8.20 -4.58
CA HIS A 119 4.69 8.40 -5.91
C HIS A 119 4.68 7.10 -6.75
N LEU A 120 4.83 5.93 -6.13
CA LEU A 120 4.69 4.64 -6.81
C LEU A 120 3.30 4.49 -7.43
N VAL A 121 2.24 4.82 -6.69
CA VAL A 121 0.86 4.82 -7.21
C VAL A 121 0.67 5.90 -8.27
N ALA A 122 1.29 7.08 -8.09
CA ALA A 122 1.24 8.15 -9.11
C ALA A 122 1.76 7.66 -10.47
N ASN A 123 2.81 6.84 -10.46
CA ASN A 123 3.46 6.24 -11.61
C ASN A 123 2.74 5.03 -12.22
N VAL A 124 1.57 4.64 -11.73
CA VAL A 124 0.80 3.54 -12.34
C VAL A 124 0.23 3.98 -13.70
N GLY A 125 0.45 3.17 -14.73
CA GLY A 125 -0.04 3.42 -16.10
C GLY A 125 0.68 4.58 -16.80
N GLU A 126 -0.08 5.39 -17.54
CA GLU A 126 0.43 6.47 -18.41
C GLU A 126 0.66 7.81 -17.67
N GLN A 127 0.33 7.88 -16.38
CA GLN A 127 0.47 9.11 -15.60
C GLN A 127 1.66 8.99 -14.65
N THR A 128 2.15 10.14 -14.22
CA THR A 128 3.19 10.31 -13.20
C THR A 128 2.92 11.60 -12.44
N SER A 129 3.66 11.85 -11.37
CA SER A 129 3.66 13.13 -10.65
C SER A 129 5.08 13.63 -10.44
N ASP A 130 5.24 14.89 -10.05
CA ASP A 130 6.55 15.39 -9.67
C ASP A 130 7.01 14.76 -8.33
N LEU A 131 8.03 13.90 -8.38
CA LEU A 131 8.59 13.23 -7.21
C LEU A 131 9.15 14.23 -6.19
N LYS A 132 9.79 15.31 -6.65
CA LYS A 132 10.42 16.30 -5.76
C LYS A 132 9.35 17.02 -4.95
N ASN A 133 8.28 17.47 -5.59
CA ASN A 133 7.18 18.15 -4.92
C ASN A 133 6.43 17.18 -3.96
N THR A 134 6.28 15.92 -4.39
CA THR A 134 5.67 14.88 -3.56
C THR A 134 6.49 14.62 -2.29
N LEU A 135 7.81 14.42 -2.41
CA LEU A 135 8.69 14.25 -1.25
C LEU A 135 8.76 15.50 -0.39
N LEU A 136 8.85 16.69 -1.00
CA LEU A 136 8.89 17.95 -0.25
C LEU A 136 7.66 18.09 0.64
N ALA A 137 6.46 17.80 0.14
CA ALA A 137 5.23 17.82 0.94
C ALA A 137 5.31 16.84 2.13
N ALA A 138 5.83 15.63 1.91
CA ALA A 138 5.99 14.64 2.97
C ALA A 138 6.95 15.13 4.06
N PHE A 139 8.13 15.64 3.68
CA PHE A 139 9.16 16.15 4.59
C PHE A 139 8.76 17.44 5.31
N LEU A 140 7.92 18.29 4.71
CA LEU A 140 7.37 19.47 5.39
C LEU A 140 6.28 19.11 6.39
N THR A 141 5.49 18.06 6.12
CA THR A 141 4.39 17.65 7.00
C THR A 141 4.89 16.85 8.19
N ALA A 142 5.95 16.04 8.03
CA ALA A 142 6.40 15.11 9.07
C ALA A 142 6.81 15.75 10.41
N PRO A 143 7.58 16.87 10.45
CA PRO A 143 7.99 17.49 11.70
C PRO A 143 6.82 17.99 12.56
N ILE A 144 5.69 18.36 11.94
CA ILE A 144 4.50 18.85 12.65
C ILE A 144 3.92 17.78 13.57
N PHE A 145 4.05 16.50 13.19
CA PHE A 145 3.51 15.35 13.91
C PHE A 145 4.60 14.45 14.47
N TYR A 146 5.79 15.01 14.73
CA TYR A 146 6.95 14.26 15.20
C TYR A 146 6.64 13.36 16.41
N GLY A 147 7.06 12.09 16.33
CA GLY A 147 6.90 11.12 17.41
C GLY A 147 5.46 10.65 17.68
N ARG A 148 4.48 11.04 16.86
CA ARG A 148 3.09 10.59 16.99
C ARG A 148 2.76 9.52 15.97
N ALA A 149 2.12 8.44 16.40
CA ALA A 149 1.66 7.37 15.50
C ALA A 149 0.67 7.87 14.42
N ILE A 150 -0.06 8.95 14.72
CA ILE A 150 -1.01 9.59 13.79
C ILE A 150 -0.30 10.23 12.59
N ALA A 151 1.01 10.50 12.65
CA ALA A 151 1.76 11.22 11.62
C ALA A 151 1.63 10.64 10.21
N MET A 152 1.41 9.33 10.07
CA MET A 152 1.27 8.67 8.76
C MET A 152 0.13 9.25 7.92
N LEU A 153 -0.99 9.56 8.55
CA LEU A 153 -2.21 10.02 7.88
C LEU A 153 -2.07 11.43 7.28
N PRO A 154 -1.75 12.49 8.05
CA PRO A 154 -1.59 13.82 7.49
C PRO A 154 -0.47 13.87 6.45
N ILE A 155 0.66 13.17 6.69
CA ILE A 155 1.74 13.08 5.70
C ILE A 155 1.21 12.45 4.40
N SER A 156 0.48 11.32 4.50
CA SER A 156 -0.04 10.65 3.31
C SER A 156 -1.11 11.46 2.58
N ILE A 157 -1.96 12.20 3.29
CA ILE A 157 -2.99 13.07 2.71
C ILE A 157 -2.33 14.23 1.96
N THR A 158 -1.46 15.00 2.63
CA THR A 158 -0.81 16.18 2.01
C THR A 158 0.01 15.76 0.81
N THR A 159 0.76 14.67 0.93
CA THR A 159 1.57 14.11 -0.15
C THR A 159 0.72 13.64 -1.33
N SER A 160 -0.44 13.01 -1.08
CA SER A 160 -1.37 12.59 -2.14
C SER A 160 -2.02 13.80 -2.83
N MET A 161 -2.40 14.83 -2.06
CA MET A 161 -2.93 16.09 -2.61
C MET A 161 -1.89 16.76 -3.52
N THR A 162 -0.66 16.93 -3.05
CA THR A 162 0.43 17.52 -3.84
C THR A 162 0.74 16.67 -5.08
N SER A 163 0.70 15.34 -4.97
CA SER A 163 0.88 14.47 -6.12
C SER A 163 -0.23 14.62 -7.17
N GLN A 164 -1.50 14.82 -6.77
CA GLN A 164 -2.61 15.04 -7.71
C GLN A 164 -2.56 16.44 -8.34
N GLN A 165 -2.08 17.45 -7.60
CA GLN A 165 -1.87 18.80 -8.12
C GLN A 165 -0.74 18.84 -9.16
N ASN A 166 0.30 18.04 -8.99
CA ASN A 166 1.47 17.99 -9.86
C ASN A 166 1.46 16.80 -10.84
N ARG A 167 0.28 16.32 -11.24
CA ARG A 167 0.10 15.17 -12.14
C ARG A 167 0.44 15.51 -13.58
N ARG A 168 1.08 14.58 -14.29
CA ARG A 168 1.52 14.73 -15.69
C ARG A 168 1.40 13.40 -16.43
N TYR A 169 1.25 13.44 -17.74
CA TYR A 169 1.43 12.23 -18.54
C TYR A 169 2.91 11.87 -18.62
N LYS A 170 3.22 10.57 -18.62
CA LYS A 170 4.58 10.10 -18.87
C LYS A 170 4.99 10.49 -20.29
N PRO A 171 6.27 10.87 -20.50
CA PRO A 171 6.76 11.05 -21.85
C PRO A 171 6.62 9.72 -22.61
N PRO A 172 6.33 9.75 -23.92
CA PRO A 172 6.30 8.54 -24.72
C PRO A 172 7.63 7.83 -24.57
N SER A 173 7.58 6.58 -24.08
CA SER A 173 8.76 5.76 -23.82
C SER A 173 9.56 5.60 -25.12
N ARG A 174 10.72 6.23 -25.20
CA ARG A 174 11.55 6.23 -26.41
C ARG A 174 12.47 5.02 -26.54
N ASP A 175 12.60 4.18 -25.51
CA ASP A 175 13.63 3.13 -25.51
C ASP A 175 13.06 1.72 -25.33
N CYS A 176 13.52 0.82 -26.20
CA CYS A 176 13.52 -0.62 -26.00
C CYS A 176 14.55 -0.95 -24.89
N GLU A 177 14.26 -0.58 -23.64
CA GLU A 177 15.09 -1.03 -22.54
C GLU A 177 15.09 -2.58 -22.49
N PRO A 178 16.27 -3.22 -22.39
CA PRO A 178 16.33 -4.66 -22.33
C PRO A 178 15.61 -5.16 -21.07
N LEU A 179 14.92 -6.30 -21.20
CA LEU A 179 14.16 -6.89 -20.10
C LEU A 179 15.03 -7.10 -18.84
N SER A 180 16.31 -7.45 -19.02
CA SER A 180 17.26 -7.65 -17.93
C SER A 180 17.46 -6.39 -17.08
N LEU A 181 17.57 -5.21 -17.70
CA LEU A 181 17.77 -3.95 -16.98
C LEU A 181 16.51 -3.56 -16.20
N ARG A 182 15.33 -3.77 -16.80
CA ARG A 182 14.04 -3.55 -16.15
C ARG A 182 13.88 -4.46 -14.93
N LEU A 183 14.18 -5.76 -15.09
CA LEU A 183 14.16 -6.73 -14.00
C LEU A 183 15.20 -6.42 -12.92
N TYR A 184 16.39 -5.95 -13.29
CA TYR A 184 17.42 -5.54 -12.34
C TYR A 184 16.95 -4.37 -11.47
N ARG A 185 16.37 -3.31 -12.08
CA ARG A 185 15.83 -2.16 -11.33
C ARG A 185 14.66 -2.57 -10.43
N LEU A 186 13.76 -3.41 -10.94
CA LEU A 186 12.64 -3.95 -10.17
C LEU A 186 13.12 -4.81 -8.99
N GLY A 187 14.09 -5.69 -9.23
CA GLY A 187 14.69 -6.53 -8.21
C GLY A 187 15.40 -5.72 -7.13
N LEU A 188 16.14 -4.68 -7.52
CA LEU A 188 16.78 -3.77 -6.58
C LEU A 188 15.74 -3.03 -5.73
N ALA A 189 14.70 -2.47 -6.35
CA ALA A 189 13.62 -1.77 -5.63
C ALA A 189 12.87 -2.70 -4.67
N TYR A 190 12.57 -3.93 -5.11
CA TYR A 190 11.94 -4.95 -4.27
C TYR A 190 12.83 -5.30 -3.08
N LEU A 191 14.11 -5.55 -3.32
CA LEU A 191 15.08 -5.89 -2.27
C LEU A 191 15.24 -4.76 -1.25
N THR A 192 15.34 -3.51 -1.71
CA THR A 192 15.41 -2.33 -0.82
C THR A 192 14.19 -2.22 0.08
N PHE A 193 13.00 -2.59 -0.41
CA PHE A 193 11.77 -2.57 0.39
C PHE A 193 11.69 -3.78 1.34
N SER A 194 11.98 -4.99 0.86
CA SER A 194 11.74 -6.22 1.61
C SER A 194 12.85 -6.55 2.62
N ALA A 195 14.10 -6.15 2.36
CA ALA A 195 15.23 -6.52 3.21
C ALA A 195 15.15 -5.97 4.65
N PRO A 196 14.81 -4.69 4.89
CA PRO A 196 14.65 -4.18 6.25
C PRO A 196 13.52 -4.88 7.01
N VAL A 197 12.42 -5.17 6.31
CA VAL A 197 11.27 -5.89 6.88
C VAL A 197 11.64 -7.31 7.25
N ALA A 198 12.30 -8.03 6.34
CA ALA A 198 12.76 -9.39 6.59
C ALA A 198 13.75 -9.43 7.78
N TYR A 199 14.66 -8.46 7.85
CA TYR A 199 15.58 -8.32 8.98
C TYR A 199 14.82 -8.13 10.31
N SER A 200 13.85 -7.20 10.36
CA SER A 200 13.06 -6.97 11.58
C SER A 200 12.25 -8.19 12.00
N ILE A 201 11.65 -8.92 11.06
CA ILE A 201 10.87 -10.13 11.35
C ILE A 201 11.75 -11.22 11.96
N ILE A 202 12.95 -11.43 11.41
CA ILE A 202 13.86 -12.50 11.82
C ILE A 202 14.55 -12.19 13.15
N TYR A 203 14.97 -10.94 13.37
CA TYR A 203 15.83 -10.58 14.50
C TYR A 203 15.12 -9.82 15.62
N ASN A 204 13.93 -9.25 15.38
CA ASN A 204 13.23 -8.41 16.36
C ASN A 204 11.71 -8.66 16.35
N THR A 205 11.32 -9.93 16.44
CA THR A 205 9.92 -10.38 16.34
C THR A 205 9.01 -9.70 17.37
N THR A 206 9.46 -9.59 18.64
CA THR A 206 8.67 -8.97 19.72
C THR A 206 8.40 -7.48 19.48
N ALA A 207 9.41 -6.70 19.08
CA ALA A 207 9.20 -5.28 18.81
C ALA A 207 8.37 -5.07 17.52
N THR A 208 8.57 -5.92 16.51
CA THR A 208 7.78 -5.91 15.27
C THR A 208 6.27 -6.01 15.56
N ILE A 209 5.88 -6.90 16.49
CA ILE A 209 4.49 -7.07 16.90
C ILE A 209 3.94 -5.82 17.59
N THR A 210 4.70 -5.22 18.51
CA THR A 210 4.28 -3.99 19.20
C THR A 210 4.11 -2.84 18.21
N TYR A 211 5.05 -2.66 17.28
CA TYR A 211 4.98 -1.63 16.25
C TYR A 211 3.80 -1.85 15.28
N MET A 212 3.52 -3.11 14.91
CA MET A 212 2.35 -3.45 14.13
C MET A 212 1.06 -3.10 14.88
N ALA A 213 0.96 -3.46 16.16
CA ALA A 213 -0.22 -3.17 16.99
C ALA A 213 -0.45 -1.67 17.14
N GLU A 214 0.59 -0.88 17.42
CA GLU A 214 0.50 0.58 17.53
C GLU A 214 0.09 1.24 16.21
N GLY A 215 0.66 0.79 15.08
CA GLY A 215 0.30 1.31 13.76
C GLY A 215 -1.15 0.99 13.37
N ILE A 216 -1.61 -0.22 13.66
CA ILE A 216 -3.01 -0.64 13.46
C ILE A 216 -3.94 0.15 14.38
N GLY A 217 -3.60 0.30 15.66
CA GLY A 217 -4.38 1.06 16.64
C GLY A 217 -4.60 2.51 16.22
N SER A 218 -3.52 3.21 15.86
CA SER A 218 -3.58 4.59 15.35
C SER A 218 -4.49 4.74 14.12
N LEU A 219 -4.46 3.75 13.22
CA LEU A 219 -5.30 3.74 12.02
C LEU A 219 -6.77 3.50 12.35
N LEU A 220 -7.07 2.60 13.29
CA LEU A 220 -8.42 2.32 13.77
C LEU A 220 -9.01 3.48 14.60
N ASP A 221 -8.19 4.14 15.43
CA ASP A 221 -8.53 5.36 16.15
C ASP A 221 -9.02 6.44 15.20
N TRP A 222 -8.28 6.68 14.12
CA TRP A 222 -8.68 7.66 13.13
C TRP A 222 -9.95 7.27 12.37
N LEU A 223 -10.05 6.01 11.95
CA LEU A 223 -11.23 5.50 11.25
C LEU A 223 -12.47 5.40 12.14
N SER A 224 -12.33 5.56 13.46
CA SER A 224 -13.46 5.63 14.39
C SER A 224 -14.47 6.73 14.04
N ILE A 225 -14.02 7.81 13.36
CA ILE A 225 -14.87 8.87 12.82
C ILE A 225 -15.92 8.31 11.85
N PHE A 226 -15.64 7.17 11.20
CA PHE A 226 -16.54 6.46 10.30
C PHE A 226 -16.86 5.05 10.85
N PRO A 227 -17.92 4.91 11.67
CA PRO A 227 -18.18 3.70 12.45
C PRO A 227 -18.36 2.43 11.61
N SER A 228 -18.86 2.56 10.38
CA SER A 228 -19.07 1.42 9.48
C SER A 228 -17.75 0.91 8.86
N ILE A 229 -16.81 1.82 8.55
CA ILE A 229 -15.51 1.48 7.96
C ILE A 229 -14.59 0.88 9.02
N SER A 230 -14.57 1.47 10.23
CA SER A 230 -13.82 0.95 11.39
C SER A 230 -14.20 -0.51 11.67
N ARG A 231 -15.50 -0.81 11.80
CA ARG A 231 -16.00 -2.17 12.09
C ARG A 231 -15.65 -3.18 11.00
N LEU A 232 -15.73 -2.78 9.73
CA LEU A 232 -15.38 -3.66 8.62
C LEU A 232 -13.88 -3.97 8.61
N LEU A 233 -13.03 -2.97 8.86
CA LEU A 233 -11.59 -3.16 8.91
C LEU A 233 -11.17 -4.02 10.12
N GLU A 234 -11.74 -3.76 11.30
CA GLU A 234 -11.55 -4.59 12.51
C GLU A 234 -11.91 -6.05 12.24
N SER A 235 -13.05 -6.30 11.58
CA SER A 235 -13.49 -7.65 11.22
C SER A 235 -12.50 -8.34 10.27
N ILE A 236 -12.00 -7.62 9.26
CA ILE A 236 -10.99 -8.15 8.32
C ILE A 236 -9.68 -8.47 9.05
N LEU A 237 -9.22 -7.61 9.96
CA LEU A 237 -7.98 -7.80 10.71
C LEU A 237 -8.04 -9.03 11.64
N LEU A 238 -9.20 -9.32 12.21
CA LEU A 238 -9.41 -10.48 13.08
C LEU A 238 -9.69 -11.78 12.30
N LEU A 239 -9.99 -11.70 11.01
CA LEU A 239 -10.40 -12.83 10.18
C LEU A 239 -9.35 -13.96 10.09
N PRO A 240 -8.04 -13.68 9.94
CA PRO A 240 -7.00 -14.72 9.95
C PRO A 240 -6.96 -15.51 11.26
N TYR A 241 -7.19 -14.86 12.41
CA TYR A 241 -7.22 -15.51 13.71
C TYR A 241 -8.45 -16.43 13.86
N HIS A 242 -9.62 -15.96 13.43
CA HIS A 242 -10.83 -16.79 13.43
C HIS A 242 -10.68 -18.02 12.54
N ILE A 243 -10.11 -17.86 11.34
CA ILE A 243 -9.80 -18.98 10.44
C ILE A 243 -8.83 -19.95 11.12
N TRP A 244 -7.74 -19.46 11.71
CA TRP A 244 -6.77 -20.31 12.41
C TRP A 244 -7.40 -21.11 13.55
N LYS A 245 -8.21 -20.46 14.39
CA LYS A 245 -8.86 -21.09 15.54
C LYS A 245 -9.82 -22.20 15.10
N VAL A 246 -10.54 -21.98 14.00
CA VAL A 246 -11.44 -22.98 13.40
C VAL A 246 -10.64 -24.14 12.79
N VAL A 247 -9.54 -23.85 12.09
CA VAL A 247 -8.75 -24.86 11.35
C VAL A 247 -7.90 -25.73 12.28
N THR A 248 -7.35 -25.18 13.36
CA THR A 248 -6.39 -25.90 14.23
C THR A 248 -6.96 -26.35 15.56
N GLY A 249 -8.21 -26.00 15.87
CA GLY A 249 -8.80 -26.26 17.19
C GLY A 249 -8.04 -25.59 18.35
N GLY A 250 -7.14 -24.64 18.06
CA GLY A 250 -6.26 -24.00 19.03
C GLY A 250 -5.01 -24.80 19.41
N VAL A 251 -4.75 -25.97 18.79
CA VAL A 251 -3.62 -26.84 19.16
C VAL A 251 -2.91 -27.35 17.90
N GLY A 252 -1.83 -26.70 17.49
CA GLY A 252 -1.02 -27.12 16.34
C GLY A 252 0.34 -26.42 16.25
N LEU A 253 1.25 -26.98 15.44
CA LEU A 253 2.70 -26.67 15.25
C LEU A 253 3.09 -25.17 15.06
N GLY A 254 2.13 -24.25 14.96
CA GLY A 254 2.32 -22.80 14.91
C GLY A 254 2.11 -22.06 16.25
N ALA A 255 1.93 -22.76 17.37
CA ALA A 255 1.58 -22.18 18.67
C ALA A 255 2.52 -21.06 19.15
N THR A 256 3.81 -21.10 18.83
CA THR A 256 4.77 -20.05 19.19
C THR A 256 4.54 -18.78 18.35
N TYR A 257 4.46 -18.93 17.02
CA TYR A 257 4.20 -17.85 16.07
C TYR A 257 2.81 -17.21 16.28
N PHE A 258 1.80 -18.00 16.66
CA PHE A 258 0.45 -17.49 16.90
C PHE A 258 0.25 -16.88 18.30
N ARG A 259 1.04 -17.24 19.31
CA ARG A 259 1.02 -16.58 20.64
C ARG A 259 1.37 -15.10 20.53
N GLU A 260 2.16 -14.76 19.54
CA GLU A 260 2.55 -13.40 19.19
C GLU A 260 1.43 -12.62 18.49
N TRP A 261 0.71 -13.27 17.57
CA TRP A 261 -0.54 -12.74 16.97
C TRP A 261 -1.69 -12.62 17.97
N GLU A 262 -1.72 -13.45 19.01
CA GLU A 262 -2.69 -13.40 20.10
C GLU A 262 -2.61 -12.06 20.85
N LYS A 263 -1.42 -11.45 20.97
CA LYS A 263 -1.24 -10.10 21.53
C LYS A 263 -1.85 -9.00 20.65
N ILE A 264 -1.72 -9.12 19.33
CA ILE A 264 -2.36 -8.18 18.38
C ILE A 264 -3.89 -8.34 18.45
N TYR A 265 -4.37 -9.59 18.52
CA TYR A 265 -5.78 -9.88 18.73
C TYR A 265 -6.29 -9.29 20.05
N GLU A 266 -5.60 -9.52 21.17
CA GLU A 266 -5.95 -8.97 22.48
C GLU A 266 -5.97 -7.44 22.45
N PHE A 267 -5.03 -6.81 21.75
CA PHE A 267 -4.99 -5.35 21.58
C PHE A 267 -6.16 -4.82 20.74
N VAL A 268 -6.45 -5.42 19.58
CA VAL A 268 -7.59 -5.01 18.73
C VAL A 268 -8.91 -5.26 19.46
N ASN A 269 -9.02 -6.36 20.21
CA ASN A 269 -10.19 -6.70 21.00
C ASN A 269 -10.34 -5.82 22.26
N SER A 270 -9.24 -5.44 22.92
CA SER A 270 -9.29 -4.50 24.05
C SER A 270 -9.77 -3.13 23.58
N PHE A 271 -9.32 -2.71 22.40
CA PHE A 271 -9.78 -1.48 21.75
C PHE A 271 -11.29 -1.50 21.45
N GLN A 272 -11.83 -2.65 21.01
CA GLN A 272 -13.28 -2.83 20.87
C GLN A 272 -14.01 -2.73 22.22
N SER A 273 -13.46 -3.35 23.27
CA SER A 273 -14.07 -3.33 24.60
C SER A 273 -14.08 -1.91 25.21
N GLU A 274 -13.04 -1.12 24.96
CA GLU A 274 -12.94 0.27 25.43
C GLU A 274 -13.91 1.19 24.68
N LYS A 275 -14.02 1.05 23.36
CA LYS A 275 -15.05 1.73 22.55
C LYS A 275 -16.47 1.40 23.01
N GLN A 276 -16.76 0.12 23.29
CA GLN A 276 -18.05 -0.33 23.78
C GLN A 276 -18.34 0.21 25.19
N ALA A 277 -17.34 0.24 26.07
CA ALA A 277 -17.47 0.82 27.41
C ALA A 277 -17.73 2.34 27.36
N MET A 278 -17.12 3.06 26.44
CA MET A 278 -17.40 4.49 26.21
C MET A 278 -18.80 4.72 25.62
N ALA A 279 -19.23 3.90 24.67
CA ALA A 279 -20.59 3.97 24.10
C ALA A 279 -21.69 3.66 25.13
N TYR A 280 -21.40 2.84 26.15
CA TYR A 280 -22.33 2.55 27.25
C TYR A 280 -22.34 3.65 28.33
N LYS A 281 -21.25 4.42 28.47
CA LYS A 281 -21.14 5.50 29.47
C LYS A 281 -21.79 6.82 29.03
N ASP A 282 -21.96 7.08 27.73
CA ASP A 282 -22.68 8.25 27.21
C ASP A 282 -23.77 7.88 26.20
N PRO A 283 -24.98 7.49 26.68
CA PRO A 283 -26.12 7.22 25.80
C PRO A 283 -26.65 8.47 25.07
N GLN A 284 -26.26 9.69 25.51
CA GLN A 284 -26.88 10.94 25.06
C GLN A 284 -26.28 11.55 23.78
N LEU A 285 -25.20 10.97 23.21
CA LEU A 285 -24.64 11.46 21.94
C LEU A 285 -25.28 10.87 20.68
N PHE A 286 -26.16 9.86 20.82
CA PHE A 286 -26.88 9.23 19.70
C PHE A 286 -28.41 9.39 19.74
N SER A 287 -28.93 10.18 20.69
CA SER A 287 -30.33 10.62 20.71
C SER A 287 -30.43 12.11 20.39
N GLY A 288 -30.28 12.45 19.11
CA GLY A 288 -30.77 13.74 18.63
C GLY A 288 -32.29 13.69 18.44
N PRO A 289 -33.04 14.77 18.71
CA PRO A 289 -34.37 14.94 18.12
C PRO A 289 -34.31 15.08 16.60
#